data_AF-A0A8K0TWJ3-F1
#
_entry.id   AF-A0A8K0TWJ3-F1
#
_cell.length_a   1.000
_cell.length_b   1.000
_cell.length_c   1.000
_cell.angle_alpha   90.00
_cell.angle_beta   90.00
_cell.angle_gamma   90.00
#
_symmetry.space_group_name_H-M   'P 1'
#
loop_
_entity.id
_entity.type
_entity.pdbx_description
1 polymer ?
#
loop_
_entity_poly.entity_id
_entity_poly.type
_entity_poly.pdbx_seq_one_letter_code
_entity_poly.pdbx_strand_id
1 'polypeptide(L)'
;YWDLEGWCHQVCHGRSSRHSQTNARDTAKVSAPWLPHEPRLHTVLYSSAPRQTSIPKAQNMVPRLEDLRKHALFKQRSYDTSTNDHLPLLGSRRSKSLVVLLGDSIIERMATTCESQSFQPWPSEMWVGNAALESFRDQASCSIRRLSGVFQAGVGGDKLQHIMYRLVGDGDASRPMPGLLEALEHYDVPLWVIHAGSNNIHRRRGLADGDIECLRLLLSAVASRGRRVLLTGLFYRKDVPRDVIDAANDEYLKLIRRLNSDAGEHTFDFLGPPAEFDPSVHLEDHVHLTKAGYQRWAARLLPRITQILDYVESWEAVFHEKPYCSMEMVSYLVRLLDIDYSALFRSPEFLKRATKEVIAGEPESRLVSLWADDAGRCTSFALKVAYLLSRQHPGRYQFELFDHRHHRVAVCSKTAEIIDSSSMGGKAMGKGATWMSAKDAIATCLAEVAEGGIMVCLFRYVGRLSIAASRHESDSRRAVVQDRPVYFGLLRWNLRQKRLELIPDLGRKEHRLLITWGLGGSWRDRDECKAALNMFIRQRGGPLQSKQWESSGIRALNDELWRTANKVWGEHPILSEENAPAGGRILLAVDTE
;
A
#
# COMPACT_ATOMS: atom_id res chain seq x y z
N TYR A 1 -14.00 12.14 -1.68
CA TYR A 1 -12.87 13.01 -2.05
C TYR A 1 -12.23 12.43 -3.30
N TRP A 2 -11.97 13.32 -4.26
CA TRP A 2 -11.99 13.05 -5.68
C TRP A 2 -10.76 12.31 -6.20
N ASP A 3 -11.07 11.44 -7.15
CA ASP A 3 -10.29 10.55 -7.98
C ASP A 3 -8.84 10.95 -8.33
N LEU A 4 -7.88 10.16 -7.84
CA LEU A 4 -6.49 10.13 -8.34
C LEU A 4 -6.42 9.53 -9.77
N GLU A 5 -7.43 8.75 -10.21
CA GLU A 5 -7.48 8.24 -11.59
C GLU A 5 -7.56 9.40 -12.59
N GLY A 6 -8.26 10.49 -12.22
CA GLY A 6 -8.33 11.70 -13.04
C GLY A 6 -6.96 12.35 -13.31
N TRP A 7 -5.95 12.12 -12.48
CA TRP A 7 -4.63 12.72 -12.66
C TRP A 7 -3.73 11.94 -13.64
N CYS A 8 -3.75 10.60 -13.60
CA CYS A 8 -3.16 9.79 -14.67
C CYS A 8 -3.91 9.99 -16.00
N HIS A 9 -5.23 10.12 -15.96
CA HIS A 9 -6.05 10.33 -17.17
C HIS A 9 -5.94 11.76 -17.77
N GLN A 10 -5.76 12.82 -16.97
CA GLN A 10 -5.64 14.19 -17.50
C GLN A 10 -4.31 14.49 -18.20
N VAL A 11 -3.23 13.74 -17.91
CA VAL A 11 -1.94 13.89 -18.61
C VAL A 11 -1.95 13.19 -19.98
N CYS A 12 -2.88 12.25 -20.21
CA CYS A 12 -2.84 11.33 -21.37
C CYS A 12 -3.93 11.57 -22.44
N HIS A 13 -4.86 12.52 -22.26
CA HIS A 13 -5.91 12.79 -23.26
C HIS A 13 -5.61 14.01 -24.15
N GLY A 14 -4.88 13.75 -25.25
CA GLY A 14 -5.00 14.50 -26.51
C GLY A 14 -6.11 13.90 -27.37
N ARG A 15 -6.97 14.75 -27.95
CA ARG A 15 -8.18 14.39 -28.71
C ARG A 15 -7.91 13.41 -29.85
N SER A 16 -8.80 12.42 -30.03
CA SER A 16 -9.00 11.70 -31.30
C SER A 16 -10.49 11.65 -31.65
N SER A 17 -10.79 12.00 -32.89
CA SER A 17 -12.10 12.12 -33.51
C SER A 17 -12.65 10.78 -34.01
N ARG A 18 -13.98 10.68 -34.00
CA ARG A 18 -14.82 9.60 -34.55
C ARG A 18 -14.44 9.19 -35.97
N HIS A 19 -14.55 7.89 -36.28
CA HIS A 19 -15.25 7.32 -37.45
C HIS A 19 -15.63 5.85 -37.17
N SER A 20 -16.65 5.37 -37.87
CA SER A 20 -17.57 4.29 -37.46
C SER A 20 -17.62 3.11 -38.43
N GLN A 21 -18.09 1.95 -37.92
CA GLN A 21 -18.78 0.83 -38.62
C GLN A 21 -17.89 -0.08 -39.53
N THR A 22 -18.07 -1.40 -39.72
CA THR A 22 -19.07 -2.44 -39.32
C THR A 22 -18.57 -3.85 -39.73
N ASN A 23 -19.13 -4.91 -39.08
CA ASN A 23 -19.42 -6.29 -39.54
C ASN A 23 -18.26 -7.27 -39.88
N ALA A 24 -18.37 -8.60 -39.85
CA ALA A 24 -19.19 -9.63 -39.17
C ALA A 24 -18.73 -11.01 -39.73
N ARG A 25 -18.72 -12.07 -38.90
CA ARG A 25 -18.82 -13.53 -39.24
C ARG A 25 -17.64 -14.14 -40.04
N ASP A 26 -17.21 -15.41 -39.92
CA ASP A 26 -17.93 -16.67 -39.73
C ASP A 26 -17.06 -17.81 -39.10
N THR A 27 -17.77 -18.89 -38.79
CA THR A 27 -17.45 -20.17 -38.13
C THR A 27 -16.51 -21.14 -38.85
N ALA A 28 -15.83 -22.04 -38.11
CA ALA A 28 -15.71 -23.46 -38.47
C ALA A 28 -15.34 -24.36 -37.27
N LYS A 29 -16.09 -25.47 -37.12
CA LYS A 29 -15.90 -26.58 -36.17
C LYS A 29 -15.10 -27.69 -36.85
N VAL A 30 -14.21 -28.38 -36.13
CA VAL A 30 -13.84 -29.78 -36.38
C VAL A 30 -13.54 -30.49 -35.05
N SER A 31 -14.12 -31.69 -34.88
CA SER A 31 -14.06 -32.66 -33.77
C SER A 31 -12.95 -33.70 -33.99
N ALA A 32 -12.15 -34.08 -32.98
CA ALA A 32 -12.21 -35.34 -32.18
C ALA A 32 -10.75 -35.79 -31.85
N PRO A 33 -10.44 -36.85 -31.06
CA PRO A 33 -11.06 -37.43 -29.86
C PRO A 33 -10.07 -37.55 -28.64
N TRP A 34 -10.60 -38.16 -27.59
CA TRP A 34 -10.17 -38.27 -26.18
C TRP A 34 -8.93 -39.15 -25.85
N LEU A 35 -8.23 -38.81 -24.74
CA LEU A 35 -7.59 -39.69 -23.71
C LEU A 35 -7.00 -38.80 -22.55
N PRO A 36 -6.61 -39.33 -21.36
CA PRO A 36 -7.28 -39.01 -20.10
C PRO A 36 -6.60 -37.99 -19.13
N HIS A 37 -7.43 -37.60 -18.17
CA HIS A 37 -7.37 -36.58 -17.12
C HIS A 37 -6.09 -36.41 -16.27
N GLU A 38 -5.64 -35.15 -16.19
CA GLU A 38 -5.01 -34.51 -15.02
C GLU A 38 -5.86 -33.29 -14.59
N PRO A 39 -5.92 -32.92 -13.30
CA PRO A 39 -6.86 -31.90 -12.81
C PRO A 39 -6.36 -30.48 -13.14
N ARG A 40 -6.89 -29.90 -14.22
CA ARG A 40 -6.74 -28.46 -14.52
C ARG A 40 -7.75 -27.63 -13.75
N LEU A 41 -7.23 -26.59 -13.11
CA LEU A 41 -7.93 -25.47 -12.47
C LEU A 41 -9.13 -25.00 -13.31
N HIS A 42 -10.31 -25.01 -12.71
CA HIS A 42 -11.54 -24.56 -13.35
C HIS A 42 -11.52 -23.05 -13.62
N THR A 43 -11.48 -22.69 -14.90
CA THR A 43 -11.86 -21.37 -15.43
C THR A 43 -13.35 -21.16 -15.18
N VAL A 44 -13.70 -20.20 -14.31
CA VAL A 44 -15.09 -19.82 -14.06
C VAL A 44 -15.59 -18.93 -15.20
N LEU A 45 -16.44 -19.48 -16.06
CA LEU A 45 -17.21 -18.72 -17.06
C LEU A 45 -18.44 -18.12 -16.38
N TYR A 46 -18.48 -16.79 -16.20
CA TYR A 46 -19.70 -16.09 -15.77
C TYR A 46 -20.49 -15.54 -16.97
N SER A 47 -21.73 -16.01 -17.06
CA SER A 47 -22.80 -15.56 -17.96
C SER A 47 -23.16 -14.09 -17.76
N SER A 48 -23.46 -13.41 -18.86
CA SER A 48 -23.77 -12.00 -19.00
C SER A 48 -25.25 -11.69 -18.67
N ALA A 49 -25.47 -10.84 -17.66
CA ALA A 49 -26.67 -10.02 -17.53
C ALA A 49 -26.29 -8.65 -16.94
N PRO A 50 -26.78 -7.52 -17.49
CA PRO A 50 -26.42 -6.20 -16.99
C PRO A 50 -27.28 -5.85 -15.77
N ARG A 51 -26.70 -5.92 -14.57
CA ARG A 51 -27.22 -5.18 -13.40
C ARG A 51 -26.30 -3.99 -13.17
N GLN A 52 -26.81 -2.79 -13.43
CA GLN A 52 -26.24 -1.56 -12.88
C GLN A 52 -26.45 -1.57 -11.36
N THR A 53 -25.46 -2.09 -10.64
CA THR A 53 -25.30 -1.80 -9.21
C THR A 53 -24.13 -0.85 -9.09
N SER A 54 -24.41 0.39 -8.67
CA SER A 54 -23.39 1.35 -8.27
C SER A 54 -22.50 0.70 -7.22
N ILE A 55 -21.22 0.51 -7.54
CA ILE A 55 -20.22 -0.03 -6.61
C ILE A 55 -20.11 0.96 -5.44
N PRO A 56 -20.32 0.52 -4.18
CA PRO A 56 -20.14 1.39 -3.01
C PRO A 56 -18.71 1.93 -2.99
N LYS A 57 -18.54 3.23 -2.74
CA LYS A 57 -17.21 3.84 -2.59
C LYS A 57 -16.54 3.26 -1.34
N ALA A 58 -15.23 2.95 -1.43
CA ALA A 58 -14.39 2.37 -0.37
C ALA A 58 -14.40 3.11 1.00
N GLN A 59 -15.01 4.30 1.09
CA GLN A 59 -15.22 5.02 2.36
C GLN A 59 -16.18 4.31 3.33
N ASN A 60 -16.95 3.30 2.88
CA ASN A 60 -17.87 2.55 3.74
C ASN A 60 -17.22 1.36 4.49
N MET A 61 -15.92 1.09 4.30
CA MET A 61 -15.29 -0.08 4.92
C MET A 61 -14.81 0.12 6.35
N VAL A 62 -14.56 1.36 6.79
CA VAL A 62 -14.12 1.62 8.16
C VAL A 62 -15.36 1.70 9.05
N PRO A 63 -15.64 0.69 9.90
CA PRO A 63 -16.77 0.75 10.80
C PRO A 63 -16.57 1.92 11.76
N ARG A 64 -17.66 2.58 12.12
CA ARG A 64 -17.60 3.58 13.19
C ARG A 64 -17.30 2.85 14.50
N LEU A 65 -16.62 3.51 15.44
CA LEU A 65 -16.36 2.90 16.74
C LEU A 65 -17.65 2.53 17.47
N GLU A 66 -18.73 3.27 17.21
CA GLU A 66 -20.07 2.99 17.70
C GLU A 66 -20.59 1.64 17.19
N ASP A 67 -20.24 1.23 15.97
CA ASP A 67 -20.64 -0.07 15.44
C ASP A 67 -19.95 -1.21 16.19
N LEU A 68 -18.67 -1.04 16.54
CA LEU A 68 -17.98 -2.02 17.37
C LEU A 68 -18.58 -2.10 18.78
N ARG A 69 -18.90 -0.96 19.38
CA ARG A 69 -19.48 -0.87 20.73
C ARG A 69 -20.82 -1.61 20.85
N LYS A 70 -21.64 -1.64 19.78
CA LYS A 70 -22.91 -2.39 19.77
C LYS A 70 -22.73 -3.90 19.96
N HIS A 71 -21.58 -4.43 19.56
CA HIS A 71 -21.25 -5.85 19.65
C HIS A 71 -20.23 -6.17 20.75
N ALA A 72 -19.66 -5.14 21.38
CA ALA A 72 -18.72 -5.28 22.47
C ALA A 72 -19.43 -5.83 23.72
N LEU A 73 -18.89 -6.90 24.28
CA LEU A 73 -19.40 -7.49 25.53
C LEU A 73 -18.33 -7.43 26.62
N PHE A 74 -18.74 -6.95 27.79
CA PHE A 74 -17.89 -6.93 28.97
C PHE A 74 -17.54 -8.35 29.42
N LYS A 75 -16.29 -8.53 29.81
CA LYS A 75 -15.83 -9.70 30.56
C LYS A 75 -14.74 -9.25 31.52
N GLN A 76 -14.89 -9.59 32.81
CA GLN A 76 -13.97 -9.15 33.87
C GLN A 76 -12.51 -9.41 33.53
N ARG A 77 -12.17 -10.65 33.11
CA ARG A 77 -10.80 -11.00 32.71
C ARG A 77 -10.27 -10.14 31.55
N SER A 78 -11.11 -9.82 30.57
CA SER A 78 -10.74 -8.99 29.41
C SER A 78 -10.46 -7.55 29.81
N TYR A 79 -11.22 -7.02 30.77
CA TYR A 79 -10.97 -5.74 31.42
C TYR A 79 -9.67 -5.78 32.22
N ASP A 80 -9.54 -6.72 33.17
CA ASP A 80 -8.39 -6.81 34.07
C ASP A 80 -7.06 -6.93 33.30
N THR A 81 -6.97 -7.86 32.33
CA THR A 81 -5.75 -8.03 31.54
C THR A 81 -5.45 -6.81 30.66
N SER A 82 -6.48 -6.13 30.14
CA SER A 82 -6.24 -4.92 29.34
C SER A 82 -5.73 -3.76 30.19
N THR A 83 -6.36 -3.53 31.33
CA THR A 83 -6.06 -2.42 32.24
C THR A 83 -4.74 -2.63 32.97
N ASN A 84 -4.48 -3.85 33.44
CA ASN A 84 -3.33 -4.12 34.31
C ASN A 84 -2.09 -4.54 33.53
N ASP A 85 -2.24 -5.16 32.35
CA ASP A 85 -1.11 -5.72 31.60
C ASP A 85 -0.91 -5.00 30.26
N HIS A 86 -1.91 -5.01 29.36
CA HIS A 86 -1.74 -4.53 27.99
C HIS A 86 -1.48 -3.02 27.90
N LEU A 87 -2.32 -2.19 28.53
CA LEU A 87 -2.20 -0.73 28.46
C LEU A 87 -0.91 -0.22 29.14
N PRO A 88 -0.51 -0.71 30.34
CA PRO A 88 0.78 -0.35 30.92
C PRO A 88 1.97 -0.81 30.08
N LEU A 89 1.89 -1.99 29.46
CA LEU A 89 2.95 -2.47 28.56
C LEU A 89 3.08 -1.58 27.32
N LEU A 90 1.98 -1.07 26.76
CA LEU A 90 2.05 -0.06 25.70
C LEU A 90 2.62 1.25 26.23
N GLY A 91 2.18 1.74 27.39
CA GLY A 91 2.68 3.00 27.96
C GLY A 91 4.18 3.03 28.25
N SER A 92 4.79 1.86 28.52
CA SER A 92 6.22 1.73 28.85
C SER A 92 7.13 1.48 27.63
N ARG A 93 6.57 1.25 26.43
CA ARG A 93 7.36 0.90 25.24
C ARG A 93 8.08 2.09 24.63
N ARG A 94 9.35 1.87 24.29
CA ARG A 94 10.19 2.84 23.56
C ARG A 94 10.06 2.72 22.04
N SER A 95 9.88 1.51 21.51
CA SER A 95 9.70 1.30 20.07
C SER A 95 8.33 1.78 19.64
N LYS A 96 8.28 2.63 18.62
CA LYS A 96 7.04 3.09 18.02
C LYS A 96 6.50 2.15 16.94
N SER A 97 7.28 1.19 16.42
CA SER A 97 6.79 0.21 15.45
C SER A 97 6.50 -1.13 16.12
N LEU A 98 5.31 -1.70 15.88
CA LEU A 98 4.76 -2.86 16.57
C LEU A 98 4.08 -3.85 15.63
N VAL A 99 4.43 -5.13 15.75
CA VAL A 99 3.58 -6.22 15.25
C VAL A 99 2.62 -6.60 16.37
N VAL A 100 1.31 -6.49 16.14
CA VAL A 100 0.31 -6.78 17.18
C VAL A 100 -0.26 -8.18 17.00
N LEU A 101 -0.11 -9.04 18.00
CA LEU A 101 -0.76 -10.34 18.08
C LEU A 101 -2.02 -10.21 18.93
N LEU A 102 -3.18 -10.11 18.28
CA LEU A 102 -4.48 -9.94 18.94
C LEU A 102 -5.25 -11.26 18.93
N GLY A 103 -5.77 -11.69 20.08
CA GLY A 103 -6.55 -12.91 20.09
C GLY A 103 -7.07 -13.37 21.44
N ASP A 104 -7.30 -14.68 21.51
CA ASP A 104 -7.79 -15.37 22.70
C ASP A 104 -6.67 -16.11 23.47
N SER A 105 -7.02 -17.20 24.17
CA SER A 105 -6.08 -18.01 24.94
C SER A 105 -4.96 -18.61 24.09
N ILE A 106 -5.15 -18.81 22.78
CA ILE A 106 -4.11 -19.35 21.91
C ILE A 106 -2.95 -18.36 21.77
N ILE A 107 -3.22 -17.06 21.74
CA ILE A 107 -2.18 -16.02 21.73
C ILE A 107 -1.66 -15.75 23.14
N GLU A 108 -2.52 -15.77 24.17
CA GLU A 108 -2.12 -15.65 25.58
C GLU A 108 -1.08 -16.72 25.99
N ARG A 109 -1.38 -17.99 25.70
CA ARG A 109 -0.57 -19.11 26.16
C ARG A 109 0.76 -19.26 25.43
N MET A 110 1.05 -18.44 24.41
CA MET A 110 2.42 -18.28 23.90
C MET A 110 3.37 -17.77 24.99
N ALA A 111 2.90 -16.88 25.88
CA ALA A 111 3.73 -16.33 26.95
C ALA A 111 4.14 -17.42 27.96
N THR A 112 3.19 -18.27 28.33
CA THR A 112 3.36 -19.27 29.40
C THR A 112 3.88 -20.60 28.88
N THR A 113 3.26 -21.17 27.84
CA THR A 113 3.61 -22.50 27.30
C THR A 113 4.93 -22.50 26.54
N CYS A 114 5.29 -21.38 25.92
CA CYS A 114 6.52 -21.23 25.15
C CYS A 114 7.59 -20.43 25.88
N GLU A 115 7.40 -20.15 27.18
CA GLU A 115 8.36 -19.42 28.02
C GLU A 115 8.81 -18.09 27.38
N SER A 116 7.88 -17.37 26.74
CA SER A 116 8.14 -16.17 25.94
C SER A 116 7.49 -14.94 26.59
N GLN A 117 7.82 -14.65 27.85
CA GLN A 117 7.13 -13.59 28.62
C GLN A 117 7.27 -12.19 27.98
N SER A 118 8.45 -11.84 27.47
CA SER A 118 8.70 -10.49 26.90
C SER A 118 8.22 -10.35 25.45
N PHE A 119 8.13 -11.45 24.70
CA PHE A 119 8.03 -11.45 23.23
C PHE A 119 9.15 -10.65 22.54
N GLN A 120 10.26 -10.43 23.25
CA GLN A 120 11.42 -9.69 22.77
C GLN A 120 12.68 -10.57 22.96
N PRO A 121 13.17 -11.24 21.91
CA PRO A 121 12.61 -11.33 20.57
C PRO A 121 11.51 -12.40 20.44
N TRP A 122 10.69 -12.33 19.39
CA TRP A 122 9.65 -13.33 19.07
C TRP A 122 9.94 -14.08 17.76
N PRO A 123 9.75 -15.41 17.71
CA PRO A 123 9.60 -16.30 18.86
C PRO A 123 10.88 -16.29 19.71
N SER A 124 10.77 -16.64 20.99
CA SER A 124 11.94 -16.79 21.87
C SER A 124 12.83 -17.95 21.42
N GLU A 125 14.09 -17.95 21.83
CA GLU A 125 15.02 -19.06 21.54
C GLU A 125 14.60 -20.37 22.20
N MET A 126 14.03 -20.28 23.41
CA MET A 126 13.47 -21.44 24.14
C MET A 126 12.27 -22.08 23.43
N TRP A 127 11.53 -21.27 22.66
CA TRP A 127 10.41 -21.75 21.86
C TRP A 127 10.90 -22.38 20.56
N VAL A 128 11.60 -21.59 19.75
CA VAL A 128 12.14 -22.02 18.45
C VAL A 128 13.65 -21.86 18.54
N GLY A 129 14.40 -22.95 18.67
CA GLY A 129 15.87 -22.90 18.73
C GLY A 129 16.50 -22.43 17.41
N ASN A 130 17.78 -22.06 17.43
CA ASN A 130 18.46 -21.52 16.24
C ASN A 130 18.50 -22.53 15.08
N ALA A 131 18.69 -23.83 15.37
CA ALA A 131 18.62 -24.88 14.35
C ALA A 131 17.24 -25.00 13.68
N ALA A 132 16.16 -24.82 14.46
CA ALA A 132 14.80 -24.79 13.89
C ALA A 132 14.57 -23.53 13.07
N LEU A 133 15.11 -22.39 13.51
CA LEU A 133 15.06 -21.13 12.77
C LEU A 133 15.83 -21.23 11.44
N GLU A 134 16.98 -21.91 11.43
CA GLU A 134 17.75 -22.22 10.22
C GLU A 134 16.97 -23.15 9.29
N SER A 135 16.36 -24.22 9.82
CA SER A 135 15.49 -25.08 9.02
C SER A 135 14.31 -24.30 8.41
N PHE A 136 13.75 -23.33 9.12
CA PHE A 136 12.73 -22.46 8.55
C PHE A 136 13.30 -21.62 7.42
N ARG A 137 14.54 -21.10 7.52
CA ARG A 137 15.21 -20.36 6.42
C ARG A 137 15.46 -21.23 5.20
N ASP A 138 15.78 -22.51 5.38
CA ASP A 138 15.99 -23.41 4.26
C ASP A 138 14.67 -23.72 3.54
N GLN A 139 13.58 -23.84 4.30
CA GLN A 139 12.25 -24.11 3.76
C GLN A 139 11.57 -22.85 3.22
N ALA A 140 11.86 -21.70 3.80
CA ALA A 140 11.26 -20.43 3.43
C ALA A 140 12.25 -19.64 2.58
N SER A 141 11.82 -19.24 1.40
CA SER A 141 12.60 -18.34 0.55
C SER A 141 12.66 -16.89 1.09
N CYS A 142 12.59 -16.66 2.42
CA CYS A 142 12.65 -15.33 3.04
C CYS A 142 13.67 -15.21 4.18
N SER A 143 14.03 -13.97 4.53
CA SER A 143 15.04 -13.68 5.56
C SER A 143 14.48 -13.90 6.96
N ILE A 144 14.31 -15.16 7.35
CA ILE A 144 13.70 -15.47 8.65
C ILE A 144 14.59 -14.99 9.77
N ARG A 145 14.08 -14.02 10.52
CA ARG A 145 14.69 -13.44 11.70
C ARG A 145 13.66 -13.42 12.83
N ARG A 146 14.14 -13.52 14.07
CA ARG A 146 13.28 -13.22 15.21
C ARG A 146 12.93 -11.73 15.16
N LEU A 147 11.71 -11.42 15.58
CA LEU A 147 11.14 -10.09 15.52
C LEU A 147 11.31 -9.39 16.86
N SER A 148 11.80 -8.16 16.82
CA SER A 148 11.62 -7.19 17.90
C SER A 148 10.30 -6.44 17.69
N GLY A 149 9.78 -5.81 18.75
CA GLY A 149 8.59 -4.97 18.67
C GLY A 149 7.26 -5.74 18.63
N VAL A 150 7.25 -7.06 18.84
CA VAL A 150 5.97 -7.81 18.93
C VAL A 150 5.22 -7.46 20.22
N PHE A 151 3.95 -7.07 20.08
CA PHE A 151 3.03 -6.79 21.18
C PHE A 151 1.97 -7.90 21.24
N GLN A 152 1.95 -8.63 22.35
CA GLN A 152 0.96 -9.68 22.60
C GLN A 152 -0.25 -9.05 23.29
N ALA A 153 -1.44 -9.32 22.74
CA ALA A 153 -2.72 -8.78 23.19
C ALA A 153 -3.81 -9.87 23.29
N GLY A 154 -3.40 -11.10 23.61
CA GLY A 154 -4.27 -12.27 23.74
C GLY A 154 -4.82 -12.44 25.15
N VAL A 155 -6.13 -12.76 25.27
CA VAL A 155 -6.79 -12.98 26.57
C VAL A 155 -7.61 -14.26 26.60
N GLY A 156 -7.47 -15.02 27.67
CA GLY A 156 -8.11 -16.31 27.83
C GLY A 156 -9.63 -16.27 27.83
N GLY A 157 -10.22 -17.13 27.00
CA GLY A 157 -11.66 -17.25 26.84
C GLY A 157 -12.33 -16.04 26.19
N ASP A 158 -11.56 -15.16 25.53
CA ASP A 158 -12.14 -14.10 24.71
C ASP A 158 -12.95 -14.70 23.56
N LYS A 159 -14.17 -14.20 23.40
CA LYS A 159 -14.94 -14.31 22.17
C LYS A 159 -14.67 -13.08 21.33
N LEU A 160 -15.08 -13.07 20.06
CA LEU A 160 -14.97 -11.90 19.19
C LEU A 160 -15.50 -10.62 19.86
N GLN A 161 -16.64 -10.71 20.54
CA GLN A 161 -17.29 -9.61 21.26
C GLN A 161 -16.43 -9.06 22.41
N HIS A 162 -15.70 -9.92 23.12
CA HIS A 162 -14.80 -9.51 24.20
C HIS A 162 -13.56 -8.82 23.64
N ILE A 163 -13.03 -9.29 22.50
CA ILE A 163 -11.93 -8.60 21.82
C ILE A 163 -12.38 -7.21 21.37
N MET A 164 -13.58 -7.08 20.79
CA MET A 164 -14.15 -5.79 20.39
C MET A 164 -14.27 -4.83 21.58
N TYR A 165 -14.69 -5.33 22.75
CA TYR A 165 -14.73 -4.56 24.00
C TYR A 165 -13.37 -3.95 24.34
N ARG A 166 -12.29 -4.75 24.31
CA ARG A 166 -10.93 -4.26 24.60
C ARG A 166 -10.41 -3.30 23.53
N LEU A 167 -10.80 -3.50 22.27
CA LEU A 167 -10.39 -2.61 21.17
C LEU A 167 -10.99 -1.19 21.32
N VAL A 168 -12.27 -1.09 21.69
CA VAL A 168 -12.98 0.20 21.78
C VAL A 168 -12.92 0.85 23.16
N GLY A 169 -12.62 0.08 24.21
CA GLY A 169 -12.61 0.54 25.59
C GLY A 169 -14.00 0.57 26.24
N ASP A 170 -14.02 0.99 27.49
CA ASP A 170 -15.23 1.15 28.30
C ASP A 170 -15.30 2.59 28.83
N GLY A 171 -16.41 3.25 28.52
CA GLY A 171 -16.69 4.62 28.97
C GLY A 171 -17.55 4.67 30.24
N ASP A 172 -17.93 3.51 30.80
CA ASP A 172 -18.64 3.45 32.07
C ASP A 172 -17.77 4.04 33.18
N ALA A 173 -18.30 5.06 33.87
CA ALA A 173 -17.59 5.77 34.92
C ALA A 173 -17.17 4.86 36.09
N SER A 174 -17.85 3.73 36.29
CA SER A 174 -17.49 2.74 37.32
C SER A 174 -16.27 1.88 36.97
N ARG A 175 -15.91 1.81 35.68
CA ARG A 175 -14.81 0.97 35.17
C ARG A 175 -14.21 1.56 33.88
N PRO A 176 -13.64 2.77 33.94
CA PRO A 176 -13.11 3.42 32.74
C PRO A 176 -11.91 2.64 32.21
N MET A 177 -11.92 2.31 30.93
CA MET A 177 -10.81 1.64 30.26
C MET A 177 -10.59 2.24 28.87
N PRO A 178 -9.43 2.84 28.59
CA PRO A 178 -9.06 3.24 27.24
C PRO A 178 -9.08 2.05 26.27
N GLY A 179 -9.53 2.26 25.05
CA GLY A 179 -9.51 1.22 24.02
C GLY A 179 -8.09 0.99 23.48
N LEU A 180 -7.77 -0.26 23.11
CA LEU A 180 -6.47 -0.58 22.49
C LEU A 180 -6.26 0.17 21.18
N LEU A 181 -7.31 0.43 20.39
CA LEU A 181 -7.18 1.21 19.15
C LEU A 181 -6.72 2.65 19.42
N GLU A 182 -7.19 3.24 20.52
CA GLU A 182 -6.81 4.58 20.97
C GLU A 182 -5.37 4.58 21.51
N ALA A 183 -5.03 3.62 22.37
CA ALA A 183 -3.68 3.47 22.90
C ALA A 183 -2.61 3.24 21.82
N LEU A 184 -2.98 2.58 20.72
CA LEU A 184 -2.10 2.28 19.59
C LEU A 184 -1.99 3.42 18.55
N GLU A 185 -2.71 4.52 18.71
CA GLU A 185 -2.75 5.61 17.71
C GLU A 185 -1.37 6.22 17.44
N HIS A 186 -0.50 6.25 18.45
CA HIS A 186 0.86 6.77 18.32
C HIS A 186 1.87 5.72 17.87
N TYR A 187 1.45 4.49 17.61
CA TYR A 187 2.28 3.40 17.12
C TYR A 187 2.12 3.15 15.62
N ASP A 188 3.21 2.72 14.99
CA ASP A 188 3.27 2.27 13.62
C ASP A 188 2.99 0.78 13.69
N VAL A 189 1.87 0.34 13.13
CA VAL A 189 1.46 -1.05 13.20
C VAL A 189 1.57 -1.64 11.79
N PRO A 190 2.76 -2.11 11.37
CA PRO A 190 2.95 -2.68 10.05
C PRO A 190 2.10 -3.95 9.84
N LEU A 191 1.80 -4.68 10.91
CA LEU A 191 1.02 -5.91 10.84
C LEU A 191 0.20 -6.17 12.10
N TRP A 192 -1.08 -6.46 11.90
CA TRP A 192 -1.93 -7.14 12.87
C TRP A 192 -1.99 -8.63 12.56
N VAL A 193 -1.77 -9.48 13.55
CA VAL A 193 -1.99 -10.92 13.48
C VAL A 193 -3.16 -11.24 14.40
N ILE A 194 -4.23 -11.79 13.83
CA ILE A 194 -5.47 -12.06 14.56
C ILE A 194 -5.70 -13.56 14.66
N HIS A 195 -5.94 -14.03 15.88
CA HIS A 195 -6.45 -15.37 16.15
C HIS A 195 -7.66 -15.27 17.08
N ALA A 196 -8.86 -15.47 16.54
CA ALA A 196 -10.08 -15.31 17.31
C ALA A 196 -11.18 -16.22 16.77
N GLY A 197 -12.20 -16.47 17.60
CA GLY A 197 -13.40 -17.21 17.22
C GLY A 197 -13.47 -18.65 17.75
N SER A 198 -12.39 -19.18 18.33
CA SER A 198 -12.41 -20.53 18.93
C SER A 198 -13.45 -20.63 20.06
N ASN A 199 -13.64 -19.56 20.85
CA ASN A 199 -14.68 -19.51 21.90
C ASN A 199 -16.10 -19.19 21.37
N ASN A 200 -16.24 -18.86 20.09
CA ASN A 200 -17.53 -18.62 19.42
C ASN A 200 -18.08 -19.89 18.76
N ILE A 201 -17.22 -20.84 18.42
CA ILE A 201 -17.62 -22.02 17.66
C ILE A 201 -18.53 -22.96 18.48
N HIS A 202 -19.69 -23.30 17.92
CA HIS A 202 -20.58 -24.29 18.49
C HIS A 202 -20.24 -25.68 17.94
N ARG A 203 -20.12 -26.68 18.83
CA ARG A 203 -19.68 -28.05 18.51
C ARG A 203 -20.33 -28.68 17.28
N ARG A 204 -21.61 -28.41 17.03
CA ARG A 204 -22.36 -28.99 15.89
C ARG A 204 -22.69 -28.00 14.78
N ARG A 205 -22.67 -26.70 15.09
CA ARG A 205 -23.22 -25.66 14.19
C ARG A 205 -22.13 -24.78 13.59
N GLY A 206 -20.89 -24.87 14.09
CA GLY A 206 -19.83 -23.97 13.69
C GLY A 206 -20.05 -22.57 14.24
N LEU A 207 -19.60 -21.57 13.48
CA LEU A 207 -19.80 -20.15 13.77
C LEU A 207 -21.19 -19.70 13.30
N ALA A 208 -21.85 -18.84 14.06
CA ALA A 208 -23.07 -18.21 13.60
C ALA A 208 -22.74 -17.04 12.64
N ASP A 209 -23.70 -16.64 11.80
CA ASP A 209 -23.55 -15.48 10.91
C ASP A 209 -23.18 -14.20 11.67
N GLY A 210 -23.75 -14.03 12.86
CA GLY A 210 -23.43 -12.92 13.75
C GLY A 210 -21.97 -12.92 14.23
N ASP A 211 -21.33 -14.08 14.36
CA ASP A 211 -19.91 -14.18 14.69
C ASP A 211 -19.04 -13.76 13.49
N ILE A 212 -19.41 -14.17 12.27
CA ILE A 212 -18.72 -13.76 11.04
C ILE A 212 -18.84 -12.24 10.85
N GLU A 213 -19.99 -11.65 11.16
CA GLU A 213 -20.18 -10.20 11.12
C GLU A 213 -19.35 -9.48 12.19
N CYS A 214 -19.28 -10.00 13.42
CA CYS A 214 -18.38 -9.46 14.45
C CYS A 214 -16.92 -9.51 14.01
N LEU A 215 -16.49 -10.62 13.38
CA LEU A 215 -15.14 -10.74 12.83
C LEU A 215 -14.90 -9.73 11.71
N ARG A 216 -15.86 -9.54 10.80
CA ARG A 216 -15.77 -8.51 9.74
C ARG A 216 -15.54 -7.13 10.34
N LEU A 217 -16.34 -6.72 11.33
CA LEU A 217 -16.20 -5.43 12.01
C LEU A 217 -14.84 -5.29 12.69
N LEU A 218 -14.38 -6.34 13.37
CA LEU A 218 -13.08 -6.38 14.03
C LEU A 218 -11.94 -6.19 13.03
N LEU A 219 -11.92 -6.99 11.94
CA LEU A 219 -10.90 -6.91 10.90
C LEU A 219 -10.86 -5.53 10.24
N SER A 220 -12.02 -4.99 9.87
CA SER A 220 -12.12 -3.66 9.27
C SER A 220 -11.64 -2.56 10.22
N ALA A 221 -11.92 -2.66 11.52
CA ALA A 221 -11.47 -1.69 12.51
C ALA A 221 -9.93 -1.69 12.65
N VAL A 222 -9.31 -2.86 12.76
CA VAL A 222 -7.84 -2.93 12.88
C VAL A 222 -7.13 -2.54 11.59
N ALA A 223 -7.71 -2.86 10.43
CA ALA A 223 -7.18 -2.45 9.12
C ALA A 223 -7.21 -0.93 8.92
N SER A 224 -8.07 -0.21 9.64
CA SER A 224 -8.06 1.25 9.63
C SER A 224 -6.85 1.86 10.36
N ARG A 225 -6.16 1.06 11.20
CA ARG A 225 -5.05 1.48 12.07
C ARG A 225 -3.73 0.74 11.79
N GLY A 226 -3.73 -0.24 10.90
CA GLY A 226 -2.52 -0.98 10.52
C GLY A 226 -2.47 -1.20 9.03
N ARG A 227 -1.29 -1.58 8.52
CA ARG A 227 -1.03 -1.65 7.07
C ARG A 227 -1.48 -2.97 6.47
N ARG A 228 -1.28 -4.06 7.20
CA ARG A 228 -1.67 -5.41 6.82
C ARG A 228 -2.35 -6.10 8.00
N VAL A 229 -3.27 -7.01 7.68
CA VAL A 229 -3.98 -7.83 8.66
C VAL A 229 -3.87 -9.29 8.26
N LEU A 230 -3.21 -10.10 9.09
CA LEU A 230 -3.13 -11.54 8.95
C LEU A 230 -4.13 -12.23 9.89
N LEU A 231 -5.21 -12.74 9.34
CA LEU A 231 -6.12 -13.61 10.07
C LEU A 231 -5.59 -15.05 10.03
N THR A 232 -5.42 -15.65 11.20
CA THR A 232 -5.06 -17.07 11.33
C THR A 232 -6.32 -17.93 11.44
N GLY A 233 -6.30 -19.11 10.83
CA GLY A 233 -7.38 -20.08 10.93
C GLY A 233 -7.49 -20.69 12.32
N LEU A 234 -8.69 -21.15 12.66
CA LEU A 234 -8.97 -21.90 13.86
C LEU A 234 -8.24 -23.24 13.84
N PHE A 235 -7.62 -23.61 14.96
CA PHE A 235 -7.03 -24.93 15.14
C PHE A 235 -8.10 -25.99 15.31
N TYR A 236 -7.79 -27.22 14.90
CA TYR A 236 -8.60 -28.39 15.20
C TYR A 236 -8.70 -28.58 16.72
N ARG A 237 -9.86 -29.05 17.20
CA ARG A 237 -10.16 -29.28 18.62
C ARG A 237 -10.53 -30.74 18.87
N LYS A 238 -10.30 -31.24 20.08
CA LYS A 238 -10.71 -32.62 20.46
C LYS A 238 -12.24 -32.75 20.64
N ASP A 239 -12.91 -31.65 20.99
CA ASP A 239 -14.33 -31.63 21.31
C ASP A 239 -15.22 -31.16 20.16
N VAL A 240 -14.66 -30.67 19.04
CA VAL A 240 -15.41 -30.20 17.87
C VAL A 240 -15.00 -31.02 16.63
N PRO A 241 -15.95 -31.56 15.85
CA PRO A 241 -15.64 -32.26 14.61
C PRO A 241 -14.79 -31.43 13.64
N ARG A 242 -13.88 -32.07 12.91
CA ARG A 242 -12.94 -31.40 11.99
C ARG A 242 -13.65 -30.63 10.88
N ASP A 243 -14.67 -31.24 10.29
CA ASP A 243 -15.51 -30.65 9.23
C ASP A 243 -16.20 -29.35 9.67
N VAL A 244 -16.61 -29.26 10.94
CA VAL A 244 -17.17 -28.03 11.51
C VAL A 244 -16.12 -26.91 11.59
N ILE A 245 -14.87 -27.25 11.88
CA ILE A 245 -13.75 -26.29 11.94
C ILE A 245 -13.29 -25.90 10.53
N ASP A 246 -13.24 -26.85 9.60
CA ASP A 246 -12.92 -26.60 8.20
C ASP A 246 -13.95 -25.64 7.57
N ALA A 247 -15.25 -25.87 7.81
CA ALA A 247 -16.31 -24.97 7.37
C ALA A 247 -16.16 -23.54 7.94
N ALA A 248 -15.77 -23.40 9.21
CA ALA A 248 -15.51 -22.10 9.83
C ALA A 248 -14.31 -21.39 9.18
N ASN A 249 -13.22 -22.13 8.90
CA ASN A 249 -12.04 -21.59 8.22
C ASN A 249 -12.32 -21.21 6.76
N ASP A 250 -13.20 -21.94 6.08
CA ASP A 250 -13.68 -21.58 4.74
C ASP A 250 -14.47 -20.27 4.75
N GLU A 251 -15.30 -20.04 5.76
CA GLU A 251 -15.98 -18.75 5.94
C GLU A 251 -15.00 -17.61 6.23
N TYR A 252 -13.92 -17.87 6.98
CA TYR A 252 -12.85 -16.87 7.17
C TYR A 252 -12.18 -16.52 5.84
N LEU A 253 -11.83 -17.52 5.03
CA LEU A 253 -11.23 -17.28 3.72
C LEU A 253 -12.17 -16.54 2.77
N LYS A 254 -13.47 -16.89 2.75
CA LYS A 254 -14.49 -16.16 1.97
C LYS A 254 -14.61 -14.71 2.44
N LEU A 255 -14.61 -14.48 3.76
CA LEU A 255 -14.66 -13.14 4.34
C LEU A 255 -13.45 -12.31 3.91
N ILE A 256 -12.23 -12.84 4.02
CA ILE A 256 -11.00 -12.15 3.61
C ILE A 256 -11.02 -11.78 2.13
N ARG A 257 -11.50 -12.69 1.25
CA ARG A 257 -11.67 -12.41 -0.18
C ARG A 257 -12.67 -11.27 -0.42
N ARG A 258 -13.80 -11.25 0.29
CA ARG A 258 -14.78 -10.15 0.21
C ARG A 258 -14.17 -8.83 0.67
N LEU A 259 -13.49 -8.82 1.81
CA LEU A 259 -12.85 -7.62 2.36
C LEU A 259 -11.80 -7.02 1.40
N ASN A 260 -10.94 -7.85 0.80
CA ASN A 260 -9.97 -7.36 -0.20
C ASN A 260 -10.67 -6.84 -1.47
N SER A 261 -11.73 -7.51 -1.91
CA SER A 261 -12.54 -7.05 -3.05
C SER A 261 -13.20 -5.70 -2.78
N ASP A 262 -13.75 -5.51 -1.58
CA ASP A 262 -14.44 -4.29 -1.16
C ASP A 262 -13.47 -3.14 -0.92
N ALA A 263 -12.28 -3.44 -0.39
CA ALA A 263 -11.22 -2.46 -0.18
C ALA A 263 -10.65 -1.98 -1.52
N GLY A 264 -10.76 -2.83 -2.55
CA GLY A 264 -10.07 -2.66 -3.80
C GLY A 264 -8.56 -2.83 -3.64
N GLU A 265 -8.06 -3.39 -2.54
CA GLU A 265 -6.65 -3.58 -2.21
C GLU A 265 -6.41 -4.90 -1.43
N HIS A 266 -5.26 -5.56 -1.57
CA HIS A 266 -4.89 -6.74 -0.76
C HIS A 266 -4.34 -6.35 0.63
N THR A 267 -5.23 -5.88 1.50
CA THR A 267 -4.90 -5.52 2.90
C THR A 267 -4.93 -6.74 3.83
N PHE A 268 -5.77 -7.72 3.52
CA PHE A 268 -6.09 -8.84 4.37
C PHE A 268 -5.50 -10.15 3.87
N ASP A 269 -4.87 -10.89 4.77
CA ASP A 269 -4.26 -12.19 4.55
C ASP A 269 -4.93 -13.25 5.40
N PHE A 270 -4.92 -14.49 4.91
CA PHE A 270 -5.39 -15.65 5.65
C PHE A 270 -4.29 -16.71 5.74
N LEU A 271 -4.05 -17.22 6.94
CA LEU A 271 -3.17 -18.36 7.19
C LEU A 271 -3.93 -19.46 7.92
N GLY A 272 -4.38 -20.47 7.19
CA GLY A 272 -5.04 -21.64 7.77
C GLY A 272 -4.14 -22.44 8.72
N PRO A 273 -4.71 -23.36 9.52
CA PRO A 273 -3.94 -24.20 10.43
C PRO A 273 -2.91 -25.05 9.67
N PRO A 274 -1.81 -25.52 10.30
CA PRO A 274 -0.89 -26.46 9.69
C PRO A 274 -1.64 -27.73 9.21
N ALA A 275 -1.44 -28.14 7.96
CA ALA A 275 -2.13 -29.31 7.39
C ALA A 275 -1.86 -30.59 8.21
N GLU A 276 -0.68 -30.66 8.81
CA GLU A 276 -0.19 -31.83 9.54
C GLU A 276 -0.44 -31.71 11.04
N PHE A 277 -1.42 -30.89 11.41
CA PHE A 277 -1.81 -30.68 12.79
C PHE A 277 -2.63 -31.88 13.29
N ASP A 278 -2.03 -32.63 14.21
CA ASP A 278 -2.69 -33.69 14.97
C ASP A 278 -3.16 -33.18 16.35
N PRO A 279 -4.49 -33.08 16.62
CA PRO A 279 -5.02 -32.71 17.93
C PRO A 279 -4.60 -33.63 19.08
N SER A 280 -4.27 -34.90 18.81
CA SER A 280 -3.89 -35.85 19.85
C SER A 280 -2.49 -35.57 20.42
N VAL A 281 -1.58 -35.06 19.59
CA VAL A 281 -0.19 -34.74 19.93
C VAL A 281 -0.03 -33.26 20.30
N HIS A 282 -0.72 -32.39 19.55
CA HIS A 282 -0.45 -30.96 19.60
C HIS A 282 -1.35 -30.18 20.55
N LEU A 283 -2.33 -30.82 21.20
CA LEU A 283 -3.19 -30.17 22.20
C LEU A 283 -2.98 -30.76 23.59
N GLU A 284 -2.76 -29.87 24.55
CA GLU A 284 -2.69 -30.20 25.98
C GLU A 284 -4.08 -30.63 26.48
N ASP A 285 -5.10 -29.86 26.13
CA ASP A 285 -6.50 -30.13 26.45
C ASP A 285 -7.35 -30.21 25.17
N HIS A 286 -8.61 -29.78 25.22
CA HIS A 286 -9.49 -29.79 24.06
C HIS A 286 -9.15 -28.73 23.01
N VAL A 287 -8.42 -27.67 23.38
CA VAL A 287 -8.27 -26.45 22.56
C VAL A 287 -6.84 -25.90 22.57
N HIS A 288 -6.13 -25.96 23.69
CA HIS A 288 -4.85 -25.29 23.85
C HIS A 288 -3.68 -26.12 23.35
N LEU A 289 -2.75 -25.44 22.67
CA LEU A 289 -1.59 -26.09 22.08
C LEU A 289 -0.57 -26.54 23.15
N THR A 290 0.06 -27.69 22.93
CA THR A 290 1.29 -28.07 23.62
C THR A 290 2.47 -27.23 23.10
N LYS A 291 3.64 -27.31 23.76
CA LYS A 291 4.88 -26.70 23.24
C LYS A 291 5.19 -27.17 21.81
N ALA A 292 5.00 -28.47 21.52
CA ALA A 292 5.16 -29.01 20.17
C ALA A 292 4.13 -28.42 19.17
N GLY A 293 2.87 -28.25 19.59
CA GLY A 293 1.84 -27.59 18.78
C GLY A 293 2.21 -26.14 18.43
N TYR A 294 2.72 -25.38 19.39
CA TYR A 294 3.20 -24.02 19.16
C TYR A 294 4.43 -23.97 18.26
N GLN A 295 5.39 -24.90 18.39
CA GLN A 295 6.54 -24.99 17.50
C GLN A 295 6.10 -25.24 16.05
N ARG A 296 5.14 -26.13 15.85
CA ARG A 296 4.56 -26.41 14.53
C ARG A 296 3.83 -25.20 13.95
N TRP A 297 3.14 -24.44 14.79
CA TRP A 297 2.51 -23.19 14.35
C TRP A 297 3.55 -22.13 14.00
N ALA A 298 4.57 -21.93 14.83
CA ALA A 298 5.65 -20.96 14.58
C ALA A 298 6.36 -21.23 13.24
N ALA A 299 6.55 -22.51 12.89
CA ALA A 299 7.11 -22.94 11.60
C ALA A 299 6.32 -22.45 10.38
N ARG A 300 5.03 -22.13 10.53
CA ARG A 300 4.22 -21.51 9.45
C ARG A 300 4.01 -20.02 9.65
N LEU A 301 3.78 -19.60 10.89
CA LEU A 301 3.42 -18.23 11.22
C LEU A 301 4.59 -17.27 11.04
N LEU A 302 5.78 -17.61 11.55
CA LEU A 302 6.94 -16.74 11.46
C LEU A 302 7.35 -16.46 10.00
N PRO A 303 7.51 -17.47 9.11
CA PRO A 303 7.79 -17.20 7.70
C PRO A 303 6.76 -16.28 7.02
N ARG A 304 5.47 -16.44 7.33
CA ARG A 304 4.41 -15.60 6.75
C ARG A 304 4.46 -14.18 7.28
N ILE A 305 4.66 -13.99 8.59
CA ILE A 305 4.83 -12.65 9.18
C ILE A 305 6.05 -11.96 8.57
N THR A 306 7.22 -12.63 8.56
CA THR A 306 8.44 -12.07 7.97
C THR A 306 8.24 -11.70 6.51
N GLN A 307 7.56 -12.54 5.72
CA GLN A 307 7.26 -12.21 4.34
C GLN A 307 6.42 -10.92 4.20
N ILE A 308 5.37 -10.77 5.01
CA ILE A 308 4.51 -9.59 4.96
C ILE A 308 5.31 -8.35 5.37
N LEU A 309 6.16 -8.46 6.40
CA LEU A 309 7.02 -7.36 6.85
C LEU A 309 8.08 -6.99 5.81
N ASP A 310 8.79 -7.96 5.23
CA ASP A 310 9.79 -7.74 4.17
C ASP A 310 9.13 -7.05 2.95
N TYR A 311 7.89 -7.41 2.62
CA TYR A 311 7.09 -6.72 1.60
C TYR A 311 6.79 -5.27 1.97
N VAL A 312 6.26 -5.01 3.18
CA VAL A 312 5.94 -3.65 3.65
C VAL A 312 7.21 -2.79 3.70
N GLU A 313 8.29 -3.29 4.30
CA GLU A 313 9.58 -2.61 4.40
C GLU A 313 10.15 -2.28 3.00
N SER A 314 10.11 -3.22 2.06
CA SER A 314 10.60 -3.00 0.68
C SER A 314 9.76 -1.98 -0.08
N TRP A 315 8.44 -2.06 0.04
CA TRP A 315 7.53 -1.12 -0.59
C TRP A 315 7.78 0.30 -0.06
N GLU A 316 7.87 0.46 1.27
CA GLU A 316 8.09 1.75 1.90
C GLU A 316 9.47 2.33 1.62
N ALA A 317 10.50 1.49 1.65
CA ALA A 317 11.86 1.91 1.32
C ALA A 317 11.85 2.58 -0.06
N VAL A 318 11.30 1.90 -1.08
CA VAL A 318 11.21 2.44 -2.44
C VAL A 318 10.29 3.67 -2.52
N PHE A 319 9.20 3.69 -1.76
CA PHE A 319 8.25 4.80 -1.79
C PHE A 319 8.83 6.08 -1.19
N HIS A 320 9.54 5.96 -0.07
CA HIS A 320 10.16 7.07 0.64
C HIS A 320 11.43 7.58 -0.02
N GLU A 321 12.25 6.67 -0.55
CA GLU A 321 13.59 7.01 -1.04
C GLU A 321 13.54 8.23 -1.98
N LYS A 322 12.56 8.27 -2.89
CA LYS A 322 12.61 9.13 -4.08
C LYS A 322 11.22 9.63 -4.52
N PRO A 323 11.15 10.83 -5.12
CA PRO A 323 9.90 11.38 -5.63
C PRO A 323 9.40 10.58 -6.83
N TYR A 324 8.10 10.66 -7.10
CA TYR A 324 7.56 10.21 -8.38
C TYR A 324 7.98 11.21 -9.46
N CYS A 325 8.79 10.78 -10.43
CA CYS A 325 9.45 11.71 -11.35
C CYS A 325 9.46 11.20 -12.79
N SER A 326 9.26 12.10 -13.75
CA SER A 326 9.40 11.81 -15.19
C SER A 326 10.52 12.61 -15.86
N MET A 327 11.31 13.36 -15.11
CA MET A 327 12.38 14.19 -15.66
C MET A 327 13.49 13.32 -16.27
N GLU A 328 13.90 12.26 -15.58
CA GLU A 328 14.91 11.31 -16.11
C GLU A 328 14.42 10.59 -17.36
N MET A 329 13.13 10.22 -17.40
CA MET A 329 12.50 9.66 -18.59
C MET A 329 12.60 10.61 -19.78
N VAL A 330 12.36 11.92 -19.58
CA VAL A 330 12.56 12.91 -20.64
C VAL A 330 14.03 13.07 -21.00
N SER A 331 14.95 13.06 -20.04
CA SER A 331 16.40 13.09 -20.31
C SER A 331 16.83 11.90 -21.18
N TYR A 332 16.29 10.71 -20.92
CA TYR A 332 16.51 9.54 -21.76
C TYR A 332 15.96 9.73 -23.17
N LEU A 333 14.73 10.23 -23.33
CA LEU A 333 14.13 10.48 -24.64
C LEU A 333 14.90 11.52 -25.46
N VAL A 334 15.42 12.56 -24.82
CA VAL A 334 16.29 13.57 -25.45
C VAL A 334 17.55 12.93 -26.03
N ARG A 335 18.21 12.04 -25.27
CA ARG A 335 19.37 11.27 -25.75
C ARG A 335 19.00 10.28 -26.86
N LEU A 336 17.88 9.57 -26.71
CA LEU A 336 17.40 8.60 -27.68
C LEU A 336 17.14 9.25 -29.05
N LEU A 337 16.61 10.47 -29.05
CA LEU A 337 16.29 11.21 -30.27
C LEU A 337 17.45 12.03 -30.82
N ASP A 338 18.62 11.99 -30.16
CA ASP A 338 19.80 12.78 -30.48
C ASP A 338 19.48 14.28 -30.66
N ILE A 339 18.72 14.82 -29.69
CA ILE A 339 18.41 16.25 -29.62
C ILE A 339 19.02 16.85 -28.35
N ASP A 340 19.23 18.16 -28.33
CA ASP A 340 19.59 18.88 -27.12
C ASP A 340 18.34 19.49 -26.43
N TYR A 341 18.50 19.95 -25.19
CA TYR A 341 17.41 20.61 -24.47
C TYR A 341 16.97 21.91 -25.16
N SER A 342 17.83 22.59 -25.90
CA SER A 342 17.46 23.82 -26.60
C SER A 342 16.44 23.54 -27.71
N ALA A 343 16.65 22.47 -28.49
CA ALA A 343 15.73 21.97 -29.49
C ALA A 343 14.41 21.54 -28.85
N LEU A 344 14.47 20.83 -27.73
CA LEU A 344 13.27 20.43 -26.96
C LEU A 344 12.44 21.65 -26.51
N PHE A 345 13.08 22.69 -25.98
CA PHE A 345 12.39 23.90 -25.51
C PHE A 345 11.81 24.74 -26.66
N ARG A 346 12.40 24.66 -27.86
CA ARG A 346 11.85 25.29 -29.06
C ARG A 346 10.65 24.51 -29.62
N SER A 347 10.74 23.19 -29.62
CA SER A 347 9.71 22.31 -30.18
C SER A 347 9.53 21.05 -29.33
N PRO A 348 8.66 21.09 -28.31
CA PRO A 348 8.40 19.95 -27.43
C PRO A 348 7.86 18.73 -28.18
N GLU A 349 7.24 18.95 -29.35
CA GLU A 349 6.71 17.89 -30.22
C GLU A 349 7.79 16.94 -30.72
N PHE A 350 9.08 17.29 -30.65
CA PHE A 350 10.16 16.37 -30.99
C PHE A 350 10.09 15.07 -30.18
N LEU A 351 9.65 15.12 -28.92
CA LEU A 351 9.51 13.92 -28.10
C LEU A 351 8.57 12.88 -28.72
N LYS A 352 7.53 13.31 -29.45
CA LYS A 352 6.58 12.40 -30.11
C LYS A 352 7.20 11.51 -31.17
N ARG A 353 8.42 11.82 -31.63
CA ARG A 353 9.20 10.95 -32.52
C ARG A 353 9.65 9.66 -31.82
N ALA A 354 9.73 9.64 -30.49
CA ALA A 354 10.02 8.45 -29.71
C ALA A 354 8.74 7.64 -29.50
N THR A 355 8.30 6.96 -30.57
CA THR A 355 7.14 6.07 -30.49
C THR A 355 7.47 4.84 -29.65
N LYS A 356 6.43 4.10 -29.23
CA LYS A 356 6.60 2.85 -28.49
C LYS A 356 7.49 1.86 -29.25
N GLU A 357 7.37 1.80 -30.58
CA GLU A 357 8.15 0.90 -31.44
C GLU A 357 9.63 1.29 -31.44
N VAL A 358 9.94 2.59 -31.52
CA VAL A 358 11.32 3.10 -31.43
C VAL A 358 11.92 2.71 -30.08
N ILE A 359 11.19 2.95 -28.99
CA ILE A 359 11.67 2.67 -27.64
C ILE A 359 11.80 1.16 -27.40
N ALA A 360 10.85 0.36 -27.88
CA ALA A 360 10.89 -1.11 -27.78
C ALA A 360 12.03 -1.72 -28.63
N GLY A 361 12.56 -0.98 -29.61
CA GLY A 361 13.76 -1.35 -30.36
C GLY A 361 15.05 -1.26 -29.55
N GLU A 362 15.09 -0.47 -28.46
CA GLU A 362 16.29 -0.34 -27.64
C GLU A 362 16.63 -1.65 -26.90
N PRO A 363 17.92 -1.96 -26.69
CA PRO A 363 18.32 -3.10 -25.89
C PRO A 363 17.85 -2.93 -24.45
N GLU A 364 17.39 -4.02 -23.83
CA GLU A 364 16.87 -4.00 -22.46
C GLU A 364 17.87 -3.42 -21.47
N SER A 365 19.17 -3.70 -21.63
CA SER A 365 20.25 -3.15 -20.80
C SER A 365 20.29 -1.62 -20.73
N ARG A 366 19.82 -0.91 -21.78
CA ARG A 366 19.70 0.56 -21.77
C ARG A 366 18.41 1.07 -21.13
N LEU A 367 17.36 0.26 -21.12
CA LEU A 367 16.08 0.61 -20.51
C LEU A 367 16.05 0.27 -19.02
N VAL A 368 16.82 -0.75 -18.60
CA VAL A 368 16.93 -1.20 -17.21
C VAL A 368 17.29 -0.05 -16.28
N SER A 369 18.15 0.89 -16.68
CA SER A 369 18.45 2.08 -15.86
C SER A 369 17.20 2.89 -15.50
N LEU A 370 16.15 2.91 -16.31
CA LEU A 370 14.93 3.69 -16.04
C LEU A 370 13.97 3.05 -15.03
N TRP A 371 14.23 1.81 -14.62
CA TRP A 371 13.43 1.12 -13.60
C TRP A 371 14.25 0.45 -12.50
N ALA A 372 15.52 0.14 -12.77
CA ALA A 372 16.48 -0.37 -11.81
C ALA A 372 17.26 0.76 -11.12
N ASP A 373 17.48 1.91 -11.79
CA ASP A 373 17.99 3.10 -11.12
C ASP A 373 16.85 3.85 -10.39
N ASP A 374 17.12 5.10 -10.09
CA ASP A 374 16.73 5.68 -8.84
C ASP A 374 15.37 6.38 -8.91
N ALA A 375 15.03 7.13 -9.96
CA ALA A 375 13.74 7.80 -10.08
C ALA A 375 12.87 7.30 -11.23
N GLY A 376 11.55 7.40 -11.07
CA GLY A 376 10.60 7.04 -12.12
C GLY A 376 9.13 7.17 -11.73
N ARG A 377 8.25 6.79 -12.66
CA ARG A 377 6.79 6.79 -12.49
C ARG A 377 6.30 5.53 -11.73
N CYS A 378 4.98 5.30 -11.71
CA CYS A 378 4.34 4.14 -11.09
C CYS A 378 4.90 2.81 -11.63
N THR A 379 5.23 2.74 -12.92
CA THR A 379 5.84 1.57 -13.56
C THR A 379 7.23 1.28 -13.01
N SER A 380 8.10 2.28 -12.90
CA SER A 380 9.44 2.14 -12.31
C SER A 380 9.36 1.74 -10.84
N PHE A 381 8.40 2.29 -10.09
CA PHE A 381 8.13 1.88 -8.71
C PHE A 381 7.79 0.39 -8.61
N ALA A 382 6.81 -0.07 -9.40
CA ALA A 382 6.35 -1.46 -9.35
C ALA A 382 7.48 -2.44 -9.71
N LEU A 383 8.26 -2.10 -10.74
CA LEU A 383 9.43 -2.85 -11.17
C LEU A 383 10.53 -2.89 -10.11
N LYS A 384 10.82 -1.77 -9.45
CA LYS A 384 11.89 -1.70 -8.45
C LYS A 384 11.56 -2.53 -7.20
N VAL A 385 10.33 -2.43 -6.69
CA VAL A 385 9.90 -3.28 -5.56
C VAL A 385 9.91 -4.76 -5.97
N ALA A 386 9.43 -5.08 -7.17
CA ALA A 386 9.44 -6.46 -7.68
C ALA A 386 10.86 -7.02 -7.79
N TYR A 387 11.79 -6.20 -8.28
CA TYR A 387 13.21 -6.54 -8.39
C TYR A 387 13.86 -6.74 -7.02
N LEU A 388 13.66 -5.82 -6.07
CA LEU A 388 14.20 -5.93 -4.71
C LEU A 388 13.71 -7.20 -4.02
N LEU A 389 12.41 -7.46 -4.07
CA LEU A 389 11.81 -8.67 -3.49
C LEU A 389 12.36 -9.93 -4.16
N SER A 390 12.46 -9.96 -5.49
CA SER A 390 13.00 -11.11 -6.21
C SER A 390 14.48 -11.37 -5.89
N ARG A 391 15.27 -10.30 -5.67
CA ARG A 391 16.69 -10.38 -5.31
C ARG A 391 16.90 -10.81 -3.85
N GLN A 392 16.11 -10.26 -2.92
CA GLN A 392 16.17 -10.61 -1.51
C GLN A 392 15.64 -12.03 -1.24
N HIS A 393 14.76 -12.52 -2.13
CA HIS A 393 14.04 -13.79 -1.98
C HIS A 393 14.08 -14.62 -3.27
N PRO A 394 15.26 -15.13 -3.68
CA PRO A 394 15.41 -15.86 -4.93
C PRO A 394 14.44 -17.06 -5.02
N GLY A 395 13.77 -17.20 -6.15
CA GLY A 395 12.82 -18.28 -6.42
C GLY A 395 11.43 -18.13 -5.76
N ARG A 396 11.26 -17.21 -4.80
CA ARG A 396 9.98 -17.00 -4.11
C ARG A 396 8.96 -16.27 -4.95
N TYR A 397 9.40 -15.18 -5.54
CA TYR A 397 8.55 -14.28 -6.30
C TYR A 397 8.69 -14.56 -7.78
N GLN A 398 7.57 -14.41 -8.48
CA GLN A 398 7.52 -14.41 -9.92
C GLN A 398 6.56 -13.30 -10.30
N PHE A 399 7.10 -12.08 -10.35
CA PHE A 399 6.32 -10.90 -10.68
C PHE A 399 6.14 -10.80 -12.17
N GLU A 400 4.91 -10.49 -12.55
CA GLU A 400 4.50 -10.21 -13.90
C GLU A 400 3.77 -8.86 -13.89
N LEU A 401 3.93 -8.08 -14.96
CA LEU A 401 3.34 -6.74 -15.02
C LEU A 401 1.99 -6.75 -15.71
N PHE A 402 1.13 -5.89 -15.20
CA PHE A 402 -0.19 -5.66 -15.72
C PHE A 402 -0.41 -4.18 -15.96
N ASP A 403 -0.93 -3.84 -17.13
CA ASP A 403 -1.46 -2.50 -17.40
C ASP A 403 -2.96 -2.51 -17.15
N HIS A 404 -3.35 -1.69 -16.18
CA HIS A 404 -4.73 -1.37 -15.87
C HIS A 404 -5.02 0.09 -16.21
N ARG A 405 -5.38 0.35 -17.47
CA ARG A 405 -5.78 1.68 -17.98
C ARG A 405 -4.72 2.76 -17.72
N HIS A 406 -3.47 2.52 -18.14
CA HIS A 406 -2.31 3.41 -17.95
C HIS A 406 -1.74 3.41 -16.53
N HIS A 407 -2.26 2.58 -15.64
CA HIS A 407 -1.68 2.32 -14.32
C HIS A 407 -1.10 0.92 -14.28
N ARG A 408 0.22 0.83 -14.11
CA ARG A 408 0.95 -0.44 -14.20
C ARG A 408 1.27 -0.96 -12.81
N VAL A 409 0.85 -2.18 -12.54
CA VAL A 409 1.07 -2.91 -11.28
C VAL A 409 1.87 -4.18 -11.55
N ALA A 410 2.61 -4.66 -10.56
CA ALA A 410 3.27 -5.96 -10.63
C ALA A 410 2.53 -6.95 -9.74
N VAL A 411 2.18 -8.12 -10.26
CA VAL A 411 1.51 -9.18 -9.50
C VAL A 411 2.39 -10.42 -9.47
N CYS A 412 2.59 -10.97 -8.28
CA CYS A 412 3.33 -12.21 -8.12
C CYS A 412 2.41 -13.41 -8.38
N SER A 413 2.69 -14.21 -9.41
CA SER A 413 1.90 -15.41 -9.71
C SER A 413 2.03 -16.51 -8.65
N LYS A 414 3.10 -16.51 -7.85
CA LYS A 414 3.33 -17.47 -6.76
C LYS A 414 2.66 -17.11 -5.44
N THR A 415 2.58 -15.82 -5.13
CA THR A 415 2.13 -15.35 -3.80
C THR A 415 0.87 -14.50 -3.85
N ALA A 416 0.39 -14.15 -5.04
CA ALA A 416 -0.71 -13.21 -5.28
C ALA A 416 -0.49 -11.81 -4.68
N GLU A 417 0.74 -11.46 -4.28
CA GLU A 417 1.06 -10.11 -3.80
C GLU A 417 1.04 -9.14 -4.98
N ILE A 418 0.41 -7.98 -4.79
CA ILE A 418 0.28 -6.93 -5.81
C ILE A 418 1.08 -5.71 -5.37
N ILE A 419 2.02 -5.28 -6.20
CA ILE A 419 2.78 -4.05 -6.03
C ILE A 419 2.11 -2.94 -6.82
N ASP A 420 1.65 -1.92 -6.10
CA ASP A 420 1.02 -0.73 -6.65
C ASP A 420 1.60 0.52 -5.97
N SER A 421 1.97 1.54 -6.74
CA SER A 421 2.47 2.80 -6.19
C SER A 421 1.38 3.65 -5.50
N SER A 422 0.11 3.35 -5.73
CA SER A 422 -1.04 4.05 -5.15
C SER A 422 -1.56 3.41 -3.86
N SER A 423 -1.10 2.21 -3.52
CA SER A 423 -1.57 1.45 -2.37
C SER A 423 -0.56 0.39 -1.92
N MET A 424 -0.27 0.33 -0.61
CA MET A 424 0.55 -0.75 -0.04
C MET A 424 -0.11 -2.13 -0.17
N GLY A 425 -1.43 -2.22 -0.08
CA GLY A 425 -2.17 -3.46 -0.29
C GLY A 425 -2.21 -3.89 -1.76
N GLY A 426 -1.89 -3.03 -2.71
CA GLY A 426 -1.98 -3.32 -4.14
C GLY A 426 -3.42 -3.42 -4.64
N LYS A 427 -3.81 -2.64 -5.66
CA LYS A 427 -5.21 -2.64 -6.11
C LYS A 427 -5.64 -3.99 -6.66
N ALA A 428 -6.84 -4.45 -6.28
CA ALA A 428 -7.46 -5.64 -6.83
C ALA A 428 -7.62 -5.47 -8.35
N MET A 429 -7.08 -6.40 -9.14
CA MET A 429 -7.11 -6.28 -10.60
C MET A 429 -8.53 -6.46 -11.14
N GLY A 430 -9.08 -5.37 -11.71
CA GLY A 430 -10.36 -5.41 -12.41
C GLY A 430 -10.28 -6.16 -13.75
N LYS A 431 -11.44 -6.49 -14.31
CA LYS A 431 -11.55 -7.02 -15.69
C LYS A 431 -10.89 -6.05 -16.68
N GLY A 432 -10.02 -6.55 -17.54
CA GLY A 432 -9.36 -5.78 -18.61
C GLY A 432 -7.88 -5.46 -18.40
N ALA A 433 -7.24 -6.02 -17.37
CA ALA A 433 -5.78 -5.96 -17.24
C ALA A 433 -5.09 -6.76 -18.36
N THR A 434 -4.04 -6.20 -18.95
CA THR A 434 -3.24 -6.87 -20.00
C THR A 434 -1.84 -7.16 -19.52
N TRP A 435 -1.36 -8.38 -19.82
CA TRP A 435 -0.01 -8.82 -19.49
C TRP A 435 1.03 -8.05 -20.29
N MET A 436 2.13 -7.68 -19.64
CA MET A 436 3.23 -6.98 -20.29
C MET A 436 4.58 -7.46 -19.77
N SER A 437 5.60 -7.44 -20.63
CA SER A 437 6.99 -7.57 -20.19
C SER A 437 7.45 -6.28 -19.48
N ALA A 438 8.52 -6.36 -18.68
CA ALA A 438 9.17 -5.18 -18.09
C ALA A 438 9.54 -4.14 -19.15
N LYS A 439 10.13 -4.62 -20.26
CA LYS A 439 10.48 -3.82 -21.42
C LYS A 439 9.28 -3.12 -22.03
N ASP A 440 8.19 -3.85 -22.30
CA ASP A 440 6.98 -3.27 -22.91
C ASP A 440 6.31 -2.25 -21.99
N ALA A 441 6.29 -2.51 -20.69
CA ALA A 441 5.69 -1.62 -19.70
C ALA A 441 6.43 -0.28 -19.67
N ILE A 442 7.75 -0.30 -19.68
CA ILE A 442 8.57 0.92 -19.68
C ILE A 442 8.55 1.62 -21.03
N ALA A 443 8.58 0.88 -22.14
CA ALA A 443 8.41 1.47 -23.47
C ALA A 443 7.08 2.22 -23.59
N THR A 444 6.00 1.64 -23.04
CA THR A 444 4.68 2.29 -23.03
C THR A 444 4.68 3.52 -22.12
N CYS A 445 5.27 3.43 -20.92
CA CYS A 445 5.42 4.56 -20.01
C CYS A 445 6.21 5.73 -20.65
N LEU A 446 7.29 5.43 -21.37
CA LEU A 446 8.09 6.43 -22.07
C LEU A 446 7.33 7.07 -23.24
N ALA A 447 6.58 6.29 -24.02
CA ALA A 447 5.73 6.81 -25.08
C ALA A 447 4.65 7.77 -24.53
N GLU A 448 4.07 7.47 -23.36
CA GLU A 448 3.12 8.36 -22.67
C GLU A 448 3.78 9.66 -22.18
N VAL A 449 5.02 9.57 -21.67
CA VAL A 449 5.82 10.75 -21.30
C VAL A 449 6.10 11.61 -22.54
N ALA A 450 6.49 10.97 -23.64
CA ALA A 450 6.79 11.61 -24.91
C ALA A 450 5.57 12.35 -25.50
N GLU A 451 4.40 11.70 -25.51
CA GLU A 451 3.16 12.27 -26.03
C GLU A 451 2.68 13.48 -25.21
N GLY A 452 2.79 13.37 -23.88
CA GLY A 452 2.38 14.43 -22.96
C GLY A 452 3.27 15.67 -23.02
N GLY A 453 4.58 15.51 -23.26
CA GLY A 453 5.55 16.62 -23.26
C GLY A 453 5.63 17.36 -21.91
N ILE A 454 5.22 16.70 -20.83
CA ILE A 454 5.14 17.25 -19.48
C ILE A 454 6.15 16.51 -18.60
N MET A 455 7.03 17.27 -17.94
CA MET A 455 7.89 16.72 -16.90
C MET A 455 7.31 17.01 -15.54
N VAL A 456 7.19 15.98 -14.70
CA VAL A 456 6.67 16.09 -13.33
C VAL A 456 7.70 15.58 -12.33
N CYS A 457 7.73 16.21 -11.16
CA CYS A 457 8.38 15.72 -9.95
C CYS A 457 7.40 15.90 -8.79
N LEU A 458 6.97 14.79 -8.22
CA LEU A 458 5.94 14.70 -7.20
C LEU A 458 6.57 14.15 -5.91
N PHE A 459 6.67 15.01 -4.89
CA PHE A 459 7.23 14.68 -3.60
C PHE A 459 6.21 13.90 -2.77
N ARG A 460 6.65 12.74 -2.26
CA ARG A 460 5.77 11.73 -1.67
C ARG A 460 6.33 11.14 -0.39
N TYR A 461 5.44 10.68 0.47
CA TYR A 461 5.77 10.00 1.72
C TYR A 461 4.61 9.13 2.19
N VAL A 462 4.89 8.08 2.96
CA VAL A 462 3.87 7.37 3.75
C VAL A 462 3.75 8.10 5.08
N GLY A 463 2.89 9.11 5.09
CA GLY A 463 2.59 9.86 6.29
C GLY A 463 1.48 9.18 7.08
N ARG A 464 1.63 9.17 8.41
CA ARG A 464 0.46 9.12 9.30
C ARG A 464 -0.26 10.44 9.18
N LEU A 465 -1.23 10.54 8.27
CA LEU A 465 -2.15 11.67 8.31
C LEU A 465 -3.15 11.41 9.42
N SER A 466 -3.01 12.13 10.53
CA SER A 466 -4.15 12.37 11.41
C SER A 466 -5.15 13.23 10.64
N ILE A 467 -6.22 12.63 10.14
CA ILE A 467 -7.33 13.38 9.57
C ILE A 467 -8.07 14.03 10.73
N ALA A 468 -7.56 15.16 11.24
CA ALA A 468 -8.36 16.02 12.11
C ALA A 468 -9.55 16.50 11.26
N ALA A 469 -10.75 16.00 11.54
CA ALA A 469 -11.97 16.48 10.93
C ALA A 469 -12.04 18.00 11.14
N SER A 470 -12.03 18.77 10.05
CA SER A 470 -11.94 20.22 10.14
C SER A 470 -13.17 20.81 10.83
N ARG A 471 -12.92 21.51 11.95
CA ARG A 471 -13.59 22.72 12.45
C ARG A 471 -15.11 22.82 12.22
N HIS A 472 -15.87 22.02 12.96
CA HIS A 472 -17.02 22.56 13.68
C HIS A 472 -16.88 22.15 15.14
N GLU A 473 -16.54 23.12 15.98
CA GLU A 473 -16.43 23.01 17.43
C GLU A 473 -17.81 22.74 18.03
N SER A 474 -18.11 21.47 18.33
CA SER A 474 -19.06 21.04 19.37
C SER A 474 -19.19 19.53 19.46
N ASP A 475 -18.69 18.77 18.48
CA ASP A 475 -18.72 17.31 18.50
C ASP A 475 -17.29 16.78 18.39
N SER A 476 -16.73 16.29 19.49
CA SER A 476 -15.45 15.60 19.58
C SER A 476 -15.44 14.32 18.73
N ARG A 477 -15.24 14.47 17.41
CA ARG A 477 -15.07 13.35 16.46
C ARG A 477 -13.59 13.14 16.19
N ARG A 478 -13.13 11.98 16.65
CA ARG A 478 -11.76 11.45 16.59
C ARG A 478 -11.19 11.53 15.18
N ALA A 479 -9.93 11.95 15.09
CA ALA A 479 -9.18 11.84 13.86
C ALA A 479 -9.00 10.37 13.48
N VAL A 480 -9.27 10.02 12.21
CA VAL A 480 -8.91 8.70 11.70
C VAL A 480 -7.54 8.84 11.06
N VAL A 481 -6.54 8.22 11.67
CA VAL A 481 -5.21 8.08 11.07
C VAL A 481 -5.31 6.98 10.02
N GLN A 482 -5.10 7.32 8.75
CA GLN A 482 -4.90 6.31 7.70
C GLN A 482 -3.50 6.47 7.12
N ASP A 483 -2.74 5.38 7.08
CA ASP A 483 -1.51 5.28 6.30
C ASP A 483 -1.89 5.27 4.83
N ARG A 484 -1.89 6.47 4.22
CA ARG A 484 -2.09 6.63 2.79
C ARG A 484 -0.88 7.32 2.19
N PRO A 485 -0.55 7.04 0.92
CA PRO A 485 0.35 7.87 0.14
C PRO A 485 -0.01 9.35 0.30
N VAL A 486 0.88 10.12 0.90
CA VAL A 486 0.74 11.57 1.07
C VAL A 486 1.62 12.25 0.04
N TYR A 487 1.07 13.28 -0.58
CA TYR A 487 1.76 14.10 -1.56
C TYR A 487 1.94 15.50 -1.01
N PHE A 488 3.17 15.98 -1.00
CA PHE A 488 3.52 17.26 -0.38
C PHE A 488 3.51 18.40 -1.36
N GLY A 489 3.91 18.13 -2.60
CA GLY A 489 3.97 19.12 -3.64
C GLY A 489 4.30 18.48 -4.97
N LEU A 490 3.89 19.16 -6.02
CA LEU A 490 4.18 18.80 -7.38
C LEU A 490 4.86 19.97 -8.09
N LEU A 491 6.00 19.65 -8.68
CA LEU A 491 6.70 20.49 -9.64
C LEU A 491 6.39 19.97 -11.04
N ARG A 492 5.96 20.85 -11.94
CA ARG A 492 5.58 20.49 -13.31
C ARG A 492 6.13 21.48 -14.33
N TRP A 493 6.98 21.00 -15.23
CA TRP A 493 7.37 21.76 -16.41
C TRP A 493 6.33 21.59 -17.52
N ASN A 494 5.85 22.72 -18.04
CA ASN A 494 4.96 22.79 -19.18
C ASN A 494 5.66 23.53 -20.33
N LEU A 495 6.31 22.76 -21.20
CA LEU A 495 7.16 23.32 -22.25
C LEU A 495 6.36 24.10 -23.30
N ARG A 496 5.14 23.66 -23.62
CA ARG A 496 4.26 24.34 -24.58
C ARG A 496 3.85 25.74 -24.10
N GLN A 497 3.60 25.87 -22.80
CA GLN A 497 3.22 27.14 -22.18
C GLN A 497 4.42 27.93 -21.65
N LYS A 498 5.65 27.47 -21.91
CA LYS A 498 6.91 28.11 -21.47
C LYS A 498 6.89 28.45 -19.97
N ARG A 499 6.46 27.50 -19.14
CA ARG A 499 6.30 27.73 -17.70
C ARG A 499 6.62 26.53 -16.83
N LEU A 500 6.91 26.83 -15.57
CA LEU A 500 7.08 25.88 -14.47
C LEU A 500 5.96 26.13 -13.46
N GLU A 501 5.21 25.08 -13.13
CA GLU A 501 4.10 25.11 -12.17
C GLU A 501 4.55 24.48 -10.85
N LEU A 502 4.33 25.20 -9.74
CA LEU A 502 4.58 24.74 -8.37
C LEU A 502 3.24 24.60 -7.68
N ILE A 503 2.83 23.35 -7.43
CA ILE A 503 1.50 23.00 -6.91
C ILE A 503 1.67 22.45 -5.49
N PRO A 504 1.42 23.26 -4.44
CA PRO A 504 1.66 22.89 -3.05
C PRO A 504 0.59 21.98 -2.45
N ASP A 505 -0.60 21.93 -3.05
CA ASP A 505 -1.71 21.08 -2.61
C ASP A 505 -2.41 20.48 -3.84
N LEU A 506 -2.30 19.16 -4.02
CA LEU A 506 -2.95 18.46 -5.14
C LEU A 506 -4.48 18.45 -5.03
N GLY A 507 -5.03 18.64 -3.83
CA GLY A 507 -6.46 18.75 -3.57
C GLY A 507 -7.04 20.12 -3.94
N ARG A 508 -6.22 21.17 -3.94
CA ARG A 508 -6.60 22.55 -4.26
C ARG A 508 -5.84 23.06 -5.48
N LYS A 509 -6.19 22.50 -6.64
CA LYS A 509 -5.48 22.72 -7.92
C LYS A 509 -5.46 24.20 -8.35
N GLU A 510 -6.39 25.00 -7.84
CA GLU A 510 -6.51 26.43 -8.05
C GLU A 510 -5.38 27.24 -7.43
N HIS A 511 -4.71 26.74 -6.39
CA HIS A 511 -3.57 27.39 -5.76
C HIS A 511 -2.27 26.85 -6.35
N ARG A 512 -1.70 27.54 -7.33
CA ARG A 512 -0.38 27.22 -7.88
C ARG A 512 0.41 28.46 -8.24
N LEU A 513 1.71 28.39 -7.94
CA LEU A 513 2.67 29.39 -8.38
C LEU A 513 3.15 29.04 -9.79
N LEU A 514 3.18 30.02 -10.66
CA LEU A 514 3.58 29.90 -12.05
C LEU A 514 4.83 30.76 -12.28
N ILE A 515 5.88 30.12 -12.79
CA ILE A 515 7.08 30.80 -13.26
C ILE A 515 7.03 30.76 -14.77
N THR A 516 6.82 31.91 -15.42
CA THR A 516 6.53 32.01 -16.85
C THR A 516 7.61 32.80 -17.58
N TRP A 517 8.12 32.26 -18.69
CA TRP A 517 9.14 32.89 -19.52
C TRP A 517 8.53 33.70 -20.68
N GLY A 518 9.30 34.65 -21.20
CA GLY A 518 8.94 35.42 -22.40
C GLY A 518 8.01 36.61 -22.17
N LEU A 519 7.80 37.03 -20.91
CA LEU A 519 6.95 38.17 -20.55
C LEU A 519 7.72 39.48 -20.29
N GLY A 520 9.03 39.50 -20.55
CA GLY A 520 9.86 40.70 -20.39
C GLY A 520 10.16 41.08 -18.95
N GLY A 521 10.39 40.10 -18.07
CA GLY A 521 10.77 40.35 -16.67
C GLY A 521 12.15 41.02 -16.53
N SER A 522 12.53 41.27 -15.28
CA SER A 522 13.81 41.83 -14.87
C SER A 522 14.70 40.81 -14.15
N TRP A 523 15.95 41.18 -13.88
CA TRP A 523 16.86 40.41 -13.02
C TRP A 523 16.28 40.13 -11.64
N ARG A 524 15.53 41.08 -11.07
CA ARG A 524 14.85 40.91 -9.78
C ARG A 524 13.78 39.83 -9.85
N ASP A 525 12.98 39.81 -10.92
CA ASP A 525 11.93 38.80 -11.12
C ASP A 525 12.53 37.39 -11.25
N ARG A 526 13.69 37.27 -11.93
CA ARG A 526 14.43 36.00 -12.03
C ARG A 526 14.85 35.48 -10.64
N ASP A 527 15.38 36.34 -9.78
CA ASP A 527 15.83 35.94 -8.44
C ASP A 527 14.65 35.59 -7.54
N GLU A 528 13.53 36.31 -7.65
CA GLU A 528 12.28 35.99 -6.98
C GLU A 528 11.73 34.62 -7.40
N CYS A 529 11.76 34.30 -8.71
CA CYS A 529 11.36 32.98 -9.21
C CYS A 529 12.22 31.85 -8.65
N LYS A 530 13.54 32.05 -8.55
CA LYS A 530 14.45 31.07 -7.93
C LYS A 530 14.18 30.90 -6.44
N ALA A 531 13.97 32.01 -5.72
CA ALA A 531 13.63 31.98 -4.30
C ALA A 531 12.31 31.22 -4.06
N ALA A 532 11.30 31.46 -4.90
CA ALA A 532 10.02 30.74 -4.84
C ALA A 532 10.18 29.24 -5.06
N LEU A 533 10.97 28.81 -6.06
CA LEU A 533 11.27 27.40 -6.28
C LEU A 533 11.99 26.79 -5.07
N ASN A 534 13.04 27.43 -4.55
CA ASN A 534 13.80 26.91 -3.41
C ASN A 534 12.93 26.80 -2.16
N MET A 535 12.08 27.79 -1.90
CA MET A 535 11.13 27.76 -0.79
C MET A 535 10.09 26.67 -0.97
N PHE A 536 9.57 26.48 -2.20
CA PHE A 536 8.68 25.37 -2.51
C PHE A 536 9.33 24.02 -2.20
N ILE A 537 10.57 23.78 -2.64
CA ILE A 537 11.28 22.53 -2.34
C ILE A 537 11.50 22.37 -0.82
N ARG A 538 11.87 23.43 -0.11
CA ARG A 538 12.05 23.40 1.35
C ARG A 538 10.78 23.04 2.10
N GLN A 539 9.64 23.60 1.70
CA GLN A 539 8.36 23.43 2.38
C GLN A 539 7.55 22.22 1.90
N ARG A 540 7.71 21.83 0.63
CA ARG A 540 6.86 20.87 -0.09
C ARG A 540 7.64 19.71 -0.71
N GLY A 541 8.96 19.62 -0.45
CA GLY A 541 9.83 18.51 -0.87
C GLY A 541 9.62 17.20 -0.11
N GLY A 542 8.55 17.08 0.69
CA GLY A 542 8.32 15.94 1.58
C GLY A 542 9.11 16.01 2.90
N PRO A 543 8.94 15.02 3.80
CA PRO A 543 9.63 14.97 5.09
C PRO A 543 11.11 14.62 4.98
N LEU A 544 11.54 14.10 3.82
CA LEU A 544 12.96 13.97 3.47
C LEU A 544 13.50 15.21 2.75
N GLN A 545 12.66 16.22 2.53
CA GLN A 545 12.97 17.56 2.00
C GLN A 545 13.93 17.50 0.80
N SER A 546 15.09 18.17 0.92
CA SER A 546 16.12 18.23 -0.10
C SER A 546 16.62 16.84 -0.51
N LYS A 547 16.58 15.80 0.33
CA LYS A 547 17.07 14.47 -0.08
C LYS A 547 16.33 13.90 -1.29
N GLN A 548 15.01 14.09 -1.37
CA GLN A 548 14.24 13.67 -2.55
C GLN A 548 14.58 14.54 -3.77
N TRP A 549 14.84 15.83 -3.58
CA TRP A 549 15.23 16.76 -4.64
C TRP A 549 16.67 16.54 -5.16
N GLU A 550 17.59 16.19 -4.27
CA GLU A 550 18.98 15.85 -4.60
C GLU A 550 19.11 14.43 -5.17
N SER A 551 18.08 13.58 -4.99
CA SER A 551 18.13 12.21 -5.50
C SER A 551 18.20 12.17 -7.02
N SER A 552 18.98 11.22 -7.56
CA SER A 552 18.98 10.86 -8.98
C SER A 552 19.30 12.05 -9.91
N GLY A 553 20.06 13.04 -9.42
CA GLY A 553 20.40 14.23 -10.19
C GLY A 553 19.19 15.09 -10.61
N ILE A 554 18.02 14.93 -9.97
CA ILE A 554 16.80 15.70 -10.29
C ILE A 554 17.09 17.20 -10.23
N ARG A 555 17.77 17.67 -9.17
CA ARG A 555 18.22 19.05 -9.05
C ARG A 555 19.11 19.48 -10.22
N ALA A 556 20.15 18.70 -10.52
CA ALA A 556 21.09 19.02 -11.59
C ALA A 556 20.39 19.11 -12.96
N LEU A 557 19.46 18.19 -13.23
CA LEU A 557 18.64 18.20 -14.42
C LEU A 557 17.70 19.42 -14.44
N ASN A 558 17.06 19.75 -13.32
CA ASN A 558 16.24 20.96 -13.23
C ASN A 558 17.05 22.24 -13.47
N ASP A 559 18.28 22.31 -12.95
CA ASP A 559 19.17 23.45 -13.16
C ASP A 559 19.58 23.59 -14.64
N GLU A 560 19.80 22.48 -15.35
CA GLU A 560 20.04 22.45 -16.79
C GLU A 560 18.79 22.92 -17.58
N LEU A 561 17.61 22.41 -17.23
CA LEU A 561 16.35 22.83 -17.84
C LEU A 561 16.09 24.32 -17.62
N TRP A 562 16.35 24.84 -16.42
CA TRP A 562 16.21 26.27 -16.12
C TRP A 562 17.17 27.12 -16.93
N ARG A 563 18.45 26.74 -17.02
CA ARG A 563 19.45 27.44 -17.84
C ARG A 563 19.04 27.45 -19.31
N THR A 564 18.55 26.32 -19.81
CA THR A 564 18.06 26.20 -21.19
C THR A 564 16.81 27.07 -21.41
N ALA A 565 15.87 27.07 -20.48
CA ALA A 565 14.67 27.92 -20.52
C ALA A 565 15.04 29.40 -20.66
N ASN A 566 15.98 29.86 -19.84
CA ASN A 566 16.48 31.22 -19.88
C ASN A 566 17.09 31.56 -21.25
N LYS A 567 17.89 30.64 -21.82
CA LYS A 567 18.53 30.82 -23.12
C LYS A 567 17.53 30.87 -24.28
N VAL A 568 16.48 30.05 -24.24
CA VAL A 568 15.55 29.86 -25.38
C VAL A 568 14.32 30.74 -25.30
N TRP A 569 13.80 30.98 -24.09
CA TRP A 569 12.55 31.72 -23.88
C TRP A 569 12.74 33.11 -23.25
N GLY A 570 13.97 33.47 -22.87
CA GLY A 570 14.34 34.78 -22.30
C GLY A 570 14.83 34.69 -20.85
N GLU A 571 15.77 35.55 -20.45
CA GLU A 571 16.52 35.34 -19.19
C GLU A 571 15.76 35.65 -17.90
N HIS A 572 14.61 36.32 -18.01
CA HIS A 572 13.89 36.91 -16.89
C HIS A 572 12.45 36.41 -16.83
N PRO A 573 12.22 35.22 -16.24
CA PRO A 573 10.86 34.74 -16.00
C PRO A 573 10.15 35.62 -14.96
N ILE A 574 8.82 35.58 -14.99
CA ILE A 574 7.95 36.28 -14.04
C ILE A 574 7.23 35.26 -13.17
N LEU A 575 7.18 35.54 -11.87
CA LEU A 575 6.38 34.79 -10.90
C LEU A 575 4.96 35.35 -10.88
N SER A 576 3.97 34.48 -10.97
CA SER A 576 2.55 34.82 -10.81
C SER A 576 1.83 33.71 -10.06
N GLU A 577 0.70 34.03 -9.44
CA GLU A 577 -0.20 33.03 -8.86
C GLU A 577 -1.49 32.98 -9.67
N GLU A 578 -1.94 31.78 -10.01
CA GLU A 578 -3.22 31.61 -10.69
C GLU A 578 -4.35 31.81 -9.68
N ASN A 579 -5.32 32.67 -10.02
CA ASN A 579 -6.45 33.08 -9.16
C ASN A 579 -6.09 34.00 -7.96
N ALA A 580 -4.92 34.63 -7.94
CA ALA A 580 -4.69 35.74 -7.02
C ALA A 580 -5.67 36.89 -7.32
N PRO A 581 -6.29 37.54 -6.31
CA PRO A 581 -7.14 38.70 -6.53
C PRO A 581 -6.36 39.77 -7.31
N ALA A 582 -6.97 40.30 -8.37
CA ALA A 582 -6.33 41.24 -9.29
C ALA A 582 -5.73 42.43 -8.51
N GLY A 583 -4.39 42.53 -8.50
CA GLY A 583 -3.66 43.64 -7.87
C GLY A 583 -2.73 43.27 -6.70
N GLY A 584 -2.73 42.02 -6.21
CA GLY A 584 -1.80 41.60 -5.16
C GLY A 584 -0.42 41.22 -5.69
N ARG A 585 0.62 42.03 -5.45
CA ARG A 585 2.00 41.54 -5.50
C ARG A 585 2.18 40.51 -4.38
N ILE A 586 2.68 39.33 -4.72
CA ILE A 586 2.97 38.27 -3.76
C ILE A 586 4.21 38.71 -2.97
N LEU A 587 4.00 39.28 -1.79
CA LEU A 587 5.07 39.37 -0.80
C LEU A 587 5.23 37.96 -0.23
N LEU A 588 6.19 37.21 -0.77
CA LEU A 588 6.75 36.09 -0.04
C LEU A 588 7.35 36.69 1.24
N ALA A 589 6.64 36.56 2.36
CA ALA A 589 7.19 36.85 3.66
C ALA A 589 8.36 35.88 3.86
N VAL A 590 9.56 36.36 3.55
CA VAL A 590 10.79 35.69 3.94
C VAL A 590 10.85 35.87 5.44
N ASP A 591 10.40 34.88 6.20
CA ASP A 591 10.77 34.78 7.61
C ASP A 591 12.28 34.61 7.65
N THR A 592 12.98 35.72 7.86
CA THR A 592 14.36 35.75 8.29
C THR A 592 14.36 35.50 9.81
N GLU A 593 14.35 34.24 10.21
CA GLU A 593 14.94 33.78 11.48
C GLU A 593 16.13 32.87 11.19
#